data_AF-A0A1V6M3J3-F1
#
_entry.id   AF-A0A1V6M3J3-F1
#
_cell.length_a   1.000
_cell.length_b   1.000
_cell.length_c   1.000
_cell.angle_alpha   90.00
_cell.angle_beta   90.00
_cell.angle_gamma   90.00
#
_symmetry.space_group_name_H-M   'P 1'
#
loop_
_entity.id
_entity.type
_entity.pdbx_description
1 polymer ?
#
loop_
_entity_poly.entity_id
_entity_poly.type
_entity_poly.pdbx_seq_one_letter_code
_entity_poly.pdbx_strand_id
1 'polypeptide(L)'
;MSFTYQLSYTKSELIFKNLIWTRVGEGKRFSLQSIRDNVSLLDEETLNKINEVVVRAGYPLVKKKGEGLRIKADTYVLESDVHFPTDVNLLWDAGRKSLDVIEDAIREGLLEGKGWRKSNYWRRELKRLMRISTKALFGGGRNKEETSKERVKSYLELARGLSEKIEAGMLAIYERALSTNQVDAYAVKIERLEYFHGMINKHRDLVERPVLS
;
A
#
# COMPACT_ATOMS: atom_id res chain seq x y z
N MET A 1 -27.61 34.11 -10.13
CA MET A 1 -28.54 33.03 -9.75
C MET A 1 -27.96 31.70 -10.24
N SER A 2 -27.77 30.75 -9.30
CA SER A 2 -27.62 29.29 -9.48
C SER A 2 -26.35 28.80 -10.22
N PHE A 3 -25.24 28.33 -9.58
CA PHE A 3 -25.06 27.12 -8.72
C PHE A 3 -25.65 25.87 -9.39
N THR A 4 -24.91 24.87 -9.89
CA THR A 4 -24.17 23.82 -9.14
C THR A 4 -23.61 22.72 -10.10
N TYR A 5 -22.64 21.92 -9.60
CA TYR A 5 -22.11 20.61 -10.06
C TYR A 5 -21.29 20.62 -11.38
N GLN A 6 -20.02 20.19 -11.45
CA GLN A 6 -19.40 18.97 -10.92
C GLN A 6 -17.92 19.20 -10.57
N LEU A 7 -17.58 19.02 -9.29
CA LEU A 7 -16.22 18.97 -8.77
C LEU A 7 -16.15 17.75 -7.86
N SER A 8 -15.73 16.61 -8.41
CA SER A 8 -15.37 15.43 -7.62
C SER A 8 -14.61 14.43 -8.49
N TYR A 9 -13.41 14.80 -8.94
CA TYR A 9 -12.40 13.83 -9.33
C TYR A 9 -11.49 13.62 -8.13
N THR A 10 -11.56 12.44 -7.51
CA THR A 10 -10.72 12.10 -6.36
C THR A 10 -9.29 11.83 -6.83
N LYS A 11 -8.32 12.29 -6.04
CA LYS A 11 -6.87 12.21 -6.26
C LYS A 11 -6.36 10.80 -6.62
N SER A 12 -7.12 9.75 -6.30
CA SER A 12 -6.87 8.34 -6.65
C SER A 12 -7.04 8.03 -8.14
N GLU A 13 -8.10 8.53 -8.79
CA GLU A 13 -8.30 8.32 -10.24
C GLU A 13 -7.20 8.98 -11.09
N LEU A 14 -6.62 10.08 -10.61
CA LEU A 14 -5.50 10.75 -11.27
C LEU A 14 -4.19 9.96 -11.13
N ILE A 15 -4.00 9.23 -10.02
CA ILE A 15 -2.82 8.39 -9.78
C ILE A 15 -2.95 7.10 -10.58
N PHE A 16 -4.13 6.46 -10.60
CA PHE A 16 -4.37 5.27 -11.41
C PHE A 16 -4.33 5.56 -12.92
N LYS A 17 -4.83 6.72 -13.37
CA LYS A 17 -4.64 7.16 -14.77
C LYS A 17 -3.18 7.49 -15.08
N ASN A 18 -2.40 8.09 -14.18
CA ASN A 18 -0.99 8.40 -14.47
C ASN A 18 -0.05 7.20 -14.35
N LEU A 19 -0.38 6.18 -13.56
CA LEU A 19 0.42 4.96 -13.45
C LEU A 19 0.10 3.92 -14.54
N ILE A 20 -1.15 3.92 -15.06
CA ILE A 20 -1.60 2.97 -16.09
C ILE A 20 -1.64 3.61 -17.49
N TRP A 21 -1.65 4.95 -17.60
CA TRP A 21 -1.65 5.68 -18.88
C TRP A 21 -0.52 6.71 -19.01
N THR A 22 0.74 6.29 -18.85
CA THR A 22 1.70 6.70 -19.90
C THR A 22 1.28 6.00 -21.18
N ARG A 23 0.67 6.72 -22.13
CA ARG A 23 0.50 6.22 -23.51
C ARG A 23 1.88 5.84 -24.05
N VAL A 24 2.24 4.58 -23.94
CA VAL A 24 3.24 3.95 -24.79
C VAL A 24 2.45 3.30 -25.93
N GLY A 25 2.41 3.97 -27.08
CA GLY A 25 2.07 3.42 -28.40
C GLY A 25 0.74 2.67 -28.57
N GLU A 26 -0.16 3.23 -29.39
CA GLU A 26 -1.22 2.52 -30.14
C GLU A 26 -1.75 1.18 -29.58
N GLY A 27 -2.38 1.16 -28.40
CA GLY A 27 -3.27 0.06 -27.97
C GLY A 27 -2.77 -1.39 -28.21
N LYS A 28 -1.46 -1.64 -28.16
CA LYS A 28 -0.91 -2.97 -28.48
C LYS A 28 -1.13 -3.92 -27.31
N ARG A 29 -1.76 -5.06 -27.59
CA ARG A 29 -1.89 -6.17 -26.63
C ARG A 29 -0.61 -7.01 -26.68
N PHE A 30 0.08 -7.11 -25.56
CA PHE A 30 1.27 -7.95 -25.42
C PHE A 30 0.92 -9.25 -24.70
N SER A 31 1.57 -10.35 -25.08
CA SER A 31 1.44 -11.61 -24.35
C SER A 31 2.14 -11.54 -22.99
N LEU A 32 1.67 -12.32 -22.02
CA LEU A 32 2.24 -12.35 -20.66
C LEU A 32 3.72 -12.77 -20.67
N GLN A 33 4.08 -13.69 -21.57
CA GLN A 33 5.46 -14.11 -21.76
C GLN A 33 6.33 -12.95 -22.26
N SER A 34 5.85 -12.18 -23.23
CA SER A 34 6.56 -11.01 -23.77
C SER A 34 6.79 -9.92 -22.71
N ILE A 35 5.82 -9.69 -21.81
CA ILE A 35 6.02 -8.71 -20.72
C ILE A 35 7.07 -9.21 -19.75
N ARG A 36 6.99 -10.49 -19.34
CA ARG A 36 7.93 -11.10 -18.39
C ARG A 36 9.37 -11.08 -18.93
N ASP A 37 9.53 -11.46 -20.20
CA ASP A 37 10.83 -11.49 -20.86
C ASP A 37 11.42 -10.09 -20.95
N ASN A 38 10.62 -9.09 -21.32
CA ASN A 38 11.10 -7.70 -21.46
C ASN A 38 11.38 -7.01 -20.12
N VAL A 39 10.58 -7.27 -19.07
CA VAL A 39 10.83 -6.69 -17.73
C VAL A 39 12.13 -7.25 -17.14
N SER A 40 12.46 -8.52 -17.41
CA SER A 40 13.72 -9.11 -16.97
C SER A 40 14.96 -8.54 -17.65
N LEU A 41 14.80 -7.80 -18.75
CA LEU A 41 15.88 -7.11 -19.48
C LEU A 41 16.13 -5.69 -18.98
N LEU A 42 15.33 -5.17 -18.05
CA LEU A 42 15.53 -3.84 -17.46
C LEU A 42 16.61 -3.90 -16.38
N ASP A 43 17.86 -3.70 -16.78
CA ASP A 43 18.97 -3.51 -15.87
C ASP A 43 19.09 -2.06 -15.39
N GLU A 44 19.91 -1.85 -14.35
CA GLU A 44 20.13 -0.53 -13.73
C GLU A 44 20.66 0.50 -14.74
N GLU A 45 21.46 0.06 -15.72
CA GLU A 45 21.97 0.90 -16.80
C GLU A 45 20.84 1.37 -17.73
N THR A 46 19.94 0.47 -18.13
CA THR A 46 18.79 0.79 -18.97
C THR A 46 17.81 1.72 -18.25
N LEU A 47 17.57 1.49 -16.95
CA LEU A 47 16.76 2.38 -16.11
C LEU A 47 17.36 3.79 -16.02
N ASN A 48 18.67 3.90 -15.87
CA ASN A 48 19.35 5.20 -15.87
C ASN A 48 19.22 5.93 -17.21
N LYS A 49 19.34 5.23 -18.34
CA LYS A 49 19.12 5.81 -19.68
C LYS A 49 17.69 6.31 -19.86
N ILE A 50 16.69 5.57 -19.36
CA ILE A 50 15.30 6.02 -19.37
C ILE A 50 15.15 7.29 -18.52
N ASN A 51 15.74 7.30 -17.33
CA ASN A 51 15.71 8.46 -16.43
C ASN A 51 16.35 9.70 -17.09
N GLU A 52 17.49 9.54 -17.77
CA GLU A 52 18.13 10.63 -18.53
C GLU A 52 17.21 11.19 -19.63
N VAL A 53 16.53 10.33 -20.38
CA VAL A 53 15.59 10.75 -21.42
C VAL A 53 14.41 11.51 -20.82
N VAL A 54 13.84 11.04 -19.72
CA VAL A 54 12.74 11.70 -19.01
C VAL A 54 13.18 13.04 -18.43
N VAL A 55 14.34 13.11 -17.79
CA VAL A 55 14.91 14.34 -17.26
C VAL A 55 15.17 15.34 -18.40
N ARG A 56 15.75 14.89 -19.52
CA ARG A 56 15.99 15.73 -20.70
C ARG A 56 14.70 16.24 -21.33
N ALA A 57 13.63 15.44 -21.35
CA ALA A 57 12.32 15.85 -21.86
C ALA A 57 11.56 16.75 -20.88
N GLY A 58 11.77 16.60 -19.57
CA GLY A 58 11.18 17.43 -18.52
C GLY A 58 11.89 18.77 -18.34
N TYR A 59 13.20 18.84 -18.60
CA TYR A 59 14.03 20.03 -18.44
C TYR A 59 13.49 21.29 -19.14
N PRO A 60 12.98 21.23 -20.39
CA PRO A 60 12.40 22.38 -21.09
C PRO A 60 11.04 22.82 -20.53
N LEU A 61 10.32 21.94 -19.82
CA LEU A 61 8.99 22.22 -19.24
C LEU A 61 9.10 22.96 -17.90
N VAL A 62 10.28 22.95 -17.27
CA VAL A 62 10.56 23.67 -16.02
C VAL A 62 10.89 25.13 -16.35
N LYS A 63 10.06 26.07 -15.86
CA LYS A 63 10.19 27.52 -16.13
C LYS A 63 11.46 28.19 -15.59
N LYS A 64 12.31 27.47 -14.85
CA LYS A 64 13.60 27.98 -14.35
C LYS A 64 14.72 27.47 -15.26
N LYS A 65 15.14 28.29 -16.23
CA LYS A 65 16.31 28.02 -17.07
C LYS A 65 17.58 28.50 -16.36
N GLY A 66 18.58 27.63 -16.27
CA GLY A 66 19.98 28.04 -16.02
C GLY A 66 20.59 27.71 -14.66
N GLU A 67 19.84 27.16 -13.71
CA GLU A 67 20.40 26.62 -12.47
C GLU A 67 20.22 25.11 -12.47
N GLY A 68 21.27 24.36 -12.09
CA GLY A 68 21.22 22.91 -12.00
C GLY A 68 19.96 22.50 -11.25
N LEU A 69 19.17 21.57 -11.82
CA LEU A 69 17.93 21.10 -11.23
C LEU A 69 18.27 20.37 -9.93
N ARG A 70 18.48 21.12 -8.84
CA ARG A 70 18.34 20.63 -7.49
C ARG A 70 16.85 20.43 -7.31
N ILE A 71 16.36 19.28 -7.75
CA ILE A 71 15.12 18.74 -7.22
C ILE A 71 15.44 18.46 -5.75
N LYS A 72 15.26 19.49 -4.94
CA LYS A 72 14.97 19.28 -3.53
C LYS A 72 13.59 18.68 -3.57
N ALA A 73 13.52 17.35 -3.58
CA ALA A 73 12.42 16.72 -2.92
C ALA A 73 12.53 17.26 -1.50
N ASP A 74 11.76 18.30 -1.17
CA ASP A 74 11.39 18.52 0.21
C ASP A 74 10.53 17.30 0.58
N THR A 75 11.17 16.14 0.69
CA THR A 75 10.75 15.09 1.58
C THR A 75 10.95 15.72 2.95
N TYR A 76 10.04 16.62 3.30
CA TYR A 76 9.74 16.88 4.67
C TYR A 76 9.25 15.52 5.17
N VAL A 77 10.20 14.69 5.62
CA VAL A 77 9.95 13.79 6.71
C VAL A 77 9.68 14.75 7.86
N LEU A 78 8.45 15.29 7.87
CA LEU A 78 7.84 15.67 9.12
C LEU A 78 7.95 14.35 9.87
N GLU A 79 8.92 14.25 10.78
CA GLU A 79 8.82 13.34 11.90
C GLU A 79 7.43 13.60 12.40
N SER A 80 6.52 12.71 11.98
CA SER A 80 5.13 12.86 12.32
C SER A 80 5.23 12.61 13.81
N ASP A 81 5.14 13.68 14.58
CA ASP A 81 5.07 13.61 16.03
C ASP A 81 3.71 12.97 16.30
N VAL A 82 3.67 11.64 16.14
CA VAL A 82 2.42 10.91 16.10
C VAL A 82 1.98 10.70 17.52
N HIS A 83 0.81 11.22 17.83
CA HIS A 83 0.10 10.89 19.05
C HIS A 83 -0.08 9.37 19.16
N PHE A 84 0.61 8.77 20.13
CA PHE A 84 0.78 7.34 20.25
C PHE A 84 -0.46 6.48 20.61
N PRO A 85 -1.70 6.97 20.79
CA PRO A 85 -2.88 6.10 20.73
C PRO A 85 -3.34 5.80 19.30
N THR A 86 -2.98 6.66 18.34
CA THR A 86 -3.63 6.71 17.03
C THR A 86 -3.08 5.64 16.10
N ASP A 87 -1.77 5.46 16.00
CA ASP A 87 -1.19 4.50 15.04
C ASP A 87 -1.53 3.05 15.35
N VAL A 88 -1.61 2.67 16.62
CA VAL A 88 -2.04 1.33 17.04
C VAL A 88 -3.48 1.04 16.57
N ASN A 89 -4.34 2.04 16.59
CA ASN A 89 -5.70 1.92 16.06
C ASN A 89 -5.72 1.94 14.53
N LEU A 90 -4.93 2.80 13.89
CA LEU A 90 -4.85 2.90 12.43
C LEU A 90 -4.28 1.62 11.80
N LEU A 91 -3.32 0.95 12.44
CA LEU A 91 -2.82 -0.36 12.01
C LEU A 91 -3.94 -1.41 12.02
N TRP A 92 -4.79 -1.41 13.06
CA TRP A 92 -5.95 -2.30 13.11
C TRP A 92 -6.96 -1.97 12.03
N ASP A 93 -7.23 -0.68 11.78
CA ASP A 93 -8.17 -0.26 10.75
C ASP A 93 -7.68 -0.64 9.35
N ALA A 94 -6.40 -0.46 9.06
CA ALA A 94 -5.79 -0.88 7.80
C ALA A 94 -5.88 -2.41 7.60
N GLY A 95 -5.56 -3.18 8.65
CA GLY A 95 -5.69 -4.64 8.63
C GLY A 95 -7.15 -5.10 8.44
N ARG A 96 -8.09 -4.48 9.16
CA ARG A 96 -9.53 -4.74 9.05
C ARG A 96 -10.05 -4.46 7.65
N LYS A 97 -9.67 -3.32 7.07
CA LYS A 97 -10.11 -2.92 5.73
C LYS A 97 -9.51 -3.78 4.62
N SER A 98 -8.26 -4.21 4.77
CA SER A 98 -7.67 -5.21 3.88
C SER A 98 -8.46 -6.53 3.93
N LEU A 99 -8.82 -6.98 5.14
CA LEU A 99 -9.62 -8.19 5.32
C LEU A 99 -11.04 -8.06 4.74
N ASP A 100 -11.68 -6.87 4.82
CA ASP A 100 -12.97 -6.61 4.16
C ASP A 100 -12.85 -6.84 2.64
N VAL A 101 -11.81 -6.29 2.01
CA VAL A 101 -11.57 -6.44 0.56
C VAL A 101 -11.25 -7.88 0.16
N ILE A 102 -10.46 -8.58 0.98
CA ILE A 102 -10.16 -10.01 0.78
C ILE A 102 -11.43 -10.86 0.89
N GLU A 103 -12.29 -10.61 1.89
CA GLU A 103 -13.55 -11.33 2.02
C GLU A 103 -14.48 -11.11 0.82
N ASP A 104 -14.54 -9.89 0.29
CA ASP A 104 -15.28 -9.60 -0.94
C ASP A 104 -14.69 -10.38 -2.14
N ALA A 105 -13.36 -10.39 -2.28
CA ALA A 105 -12.67 -11.15 -3.34
C ALA A 105 -12.92 -12.68 -3.23
N ILE A 106 -13.05 -13.22 -2.01
CA ILE A 106 -13.40 -14.62 -1.80
C ILE A 106 -14.84 -14.90 -2.25
N ARG A 107 -15.81 -14.03 -1.90
CA ARG A 107 -17.21 -14.19 -2.31
C ARG A 107 -17.38 -14.14 -3.83
N GLU A 108 -16.53 -13.39 -4.51
CA GLU A 108 -16.47 -13.30 -5.98
C GLU A 108 -15.68 -14.46 -6.63
N GLY A 109 -15.18 -15.41 -5.84
CA GLY A 109 -14.44 -16.58 -6.36
C GLY A 109 -13.00 -16.28 -6.81
N LEU A 110 -12.48 -15.07 -6.56
CA LEU A 110 -11.12 -14.68 -6.99
C LEU A 110 -10.02 -15.36 -6.17
N LEU A 111 -10.35 -15.71 -4.92
CA LEU A 111 -9.42 -16.29 -3.95
C LEU A 111 -9.87 -17.68 -3.46
N GLU A 112 -10.75 -18.34 -4.19
CA GLU A 112 -11.27 -19.66 -3.80
C GLU A 112 -10.12 -20.67 -3.63
N GLY A 113 -10.10 -21.37 -2.49
CA GLY A 113 -9.07 -22.34 -2.16
C GLY A 113 -7.70 -21.78 -1.74
N LYS A 114 -7.46 -20.45 -1.81
CA LYS A 114 -6.14 -19.83 -1.56
C LYS A 114 -5.81 -19.57 -0.08
N GLY A 115 -6.30 -20.41 0.84
CA GLY A 115 -5.84 -20.40 2.24
C GLY A 115 -6.41 -19.29 3.13
N TRP A 116 -7.55 -18.68 2.78
CA TRP A 116 -8.21 -17.62 3.57
C TRP A 116 -9.28 -18.10 4.56
N ARG A 117 -9.45 -19.41 4.75
CA ARG A 117 -10.44 -20.01 5.68
C ARG A 117 -10.38 -19.45 7.11
N LYS A 118 -9.23 -18.91 7.53
CA LYS A 118 -9.00 -18.31 8.85
C LYS A 118 -9.10 -16.77 8.86
N SER A 119 -9.72 -16.11 7.88
CA SER A 119 -9.88 -14.64 7.84
C SER A 119 -10.48 -14.07 9.14
N ASN A 120 -11.54 -14.71 9.65
CA ASN A 120 -12.17 -14.36 10.93
C ASN A 120 -11.25 -14.53 12.15
N TYR A 121 -10.27 -15.43 12.09
CA TYR A 121 -9.26 -15.54 13.14
C TYR A 121 -8.32 -14.33 13.09
N TRP A 122 -7.75 -14.02 11.92
CA TRP A 122 -6.87 -12.85 11.73
C TRP A 122 -7.53 -11.56 12.21
N ARG A 123 -8.79 -11.32 11.81
CA ARG A 123 -9.56 -10.14 12.22
C ARG A 123 -9.72 -10.03 13.73
N ARG A 124 -10.11 -11.13 14.39
CA ARG A 124 -10.32 -11.16 15.84
C ARG A 124 -9.03 -11.02 16.62
N GLU A 125 -8.00 -11.72 16.18
CA GLU A 125 -6.71 -11.76 16.86
C GLU A 125 -5.98 -10.42 16.75
N LEU A 126 -6.01 -9.78 15.57
CA LEU A 126 -5.48 -8.43 15.37
C LEU A 126 -6.18 -7.42 16.28
N LYS A 127 -7.51 -7.49 16.38
CA LYS A 127 -8.29 -6.62 17.29
C LYS A 127 -7.97 -6.88 18.76
N ARG A 128 -7.78 -8.15 19.14
CA ARG A 128 -7.43 -8.55 20.50
C ARG A 128 -6.06 -7.98 20.90
N LEU A 129 -5.05 -8.18 20.06
CA LEU A 129 -3.69 -7.70 20.30
C LEU A 129 -3.61 -6.17 20.27
N MET A 130 -4.34 -5.50 19.37
CA MET A 130 -4.48 -4.04 19.40
C MET A 130 -4.98 -3.57 20.77
N ARG A 131 -6.09 -4.13 21.28
CA ARG A 131 -6.66 -3.73 22.58
C ARG A 131 -5.71 -3.94 23.74
N ILE A 132 -5.00 -5.08 23.75
CA ILE A 132 -4.02 -5.40 24.79
C ILE A 132 -2.83 -4.45 24.72
N SER A 133 -2.35 -4.14 23.53
CA SER A 133 -1.23 -3.20 23.30
C SER A 133 -1.61 -1.79 23.74
N THR A 134 -2.78 -1.30 23.33
CA THR A 134 -3.31 0.00 23.78
C THR A 134 -3.42 0.04 25.31
N LYS A 135 -3.98 -1.00 25.94
CA LYS A 135 -4.07 -1.05 27.40
C LYS A 135 -2.70 -1.05 28.08
N ALA A 136 -1.71 -1.74 27.52
CA ALA A 136 -0.36 -1.77 28.08
C ALA A 136 0.33 -0.40 27.97
N LEU A 137 0.23 0.26 26.81
CA LEU A 137 0.83 1.57 26.54
C LEU A 137 0.26 2.68 27.44
N PHE A 138 -1.06 2.71 27.62
CA PHE A 138 -1.74 3.76 28.39
C PHE A 138 -2.04 3.38 29.83
N GLY A 139 -1.88 2.11 30.19
CA GLY A 139 -2.03 1.64 31.57
C GLY A 139 -0.93 2.14 32.49
N GLY A 140 -1.21 2.10 33.80
CA GLY A 140 -0.20 2.24 34.85
C GLY A 140 0.17 0.88 35.45
N GLY A 141 1.33 0.77 36.08
CA GLY A 141 1.76 -0.44 36.78
C GLY A 141 3.28 -0.57 36.94
N ARG A 142 3.72 -1.46 37.84
CA ARG A 142 5.11 -1.95 37.86
C ARG A 142 5.39 -2.69 36.55
N ASN A 143 6.59 -2.53 35.99
CA ASN A 143 7.03 -3.15 34.73
C ASN A 143 6.21 -2.74 33.49
N LYS A 144 5.64 -1.52 33.50
CA LYS A 144 4.86 -0.96 32.38
C LYS A 144 5.62 -1.02 31.06
N GLU A 145 6.89 -0.60 31.06
CA GLU A 145 7.69 -0.49 29.84
C GLU A 145 7.92 -1.86 29.20
N GLU A 146 8.42 -2.83 29.97
CA GLU A 146 8.64 -4.21 29.53
C GLU A 146 7.35 -4.87 29.02
N THR A 147 6.26 -4.73 29.78
CA THR A 147 4.94 -5.26 29.39
C THR A 147 4.46 -4.61 28.08
N SER A 148 4.64 -3.29 27.94
CA SER A 148 4.23 -2.57 26.72
C SER A 148 5.02 -3.05 25.52
N LYS A 149 6.35 -3.16 25.64
CA LYS A 149 7.23 -3.66 24.58
C LYS A 149 6.81 -5.06 24.13
N GLU A 150 6.57 -5.99 25.06
CA GLU A 150 6.16 -7.36 24.75
C GLU A 150 4.79 -7.43 24.02
N ARG A 151 3.79 -6.69 24.51
CA ARG A 151 2.45 -6.70 23.91
C ARG A 151 2.44 -6.08 22.53
N VAL A 152 3.12 -4.94 22.36
CA VAL A 152 3.23 -4.27 21.06
C VAL A 152 4.01 -5.12 20.07
N LYS A 153 5.10 -5.77 20.50
CA LYS A 153 5.84 -6.72 19.63
C LYS A 153 4.94 -7.83 19.12
N SER A 154 4.15 -8.46 20.00
CA SER A 154 3.18 -9.50 19.59
C SER A 154 2.18 -8.99 18.54
N TYR A 155 1.72 -7.74 18.69
CA TYR A 155 0.81 -7.11 17.75
C TYR A 155 1.46 -6.85 16.39
N LEU A 156 2.70 -6.34 16.38
CA LEU A 156 3.48 -6.08 15.17
C LEU A 156 3.78 -7.37 14.40
N GLU A 157 4.14 -8.46 15.09
CA GLU A 157 4.38 -9.76 14.47
C GLU A 157 3.12 -10.31 13.76
N LEU A 158 1.96 -10.22 14.41
CA LEU A 158 0.71 -10.63 13.77
C LEU A 158 0.37 -9.72 12.57
N ALA A 159 0.58 -8.41 12.70
CA ALA A 159 0.34 -7.47 11.60
C ALA A 159 1.26 -7.74 10.41
N ARG A 160 2.53 -8.08 10.64
CA ARG A 160 3.48 -8.52 9.62
C ARG A 160 3.00 -9.78 8.91
N GLY A 161 2.67 -10.83 9.65
CA GLY A 161 2.17 -12.08 9.05
C GLY A 161 0.85 -11.89 8.29
N LEU A 162 0.00 -10.97 8.73
CA LEU A 162 -1.19 -10.58 7.98
C LEU A 162 -0.82 -9.85 6.68
N SER A 163 0.15 -8.93 6.72
CA SER A 163 0.64 -8.18 5.55
C SER A 163 1.15 -9.13 4.47
N GLU A 164 2.05 -10.05 4.83
CA GLU A 164 2.61 -11.06 3.93
C GLU A 164 1.50 -11.93 3.30
N LYS A 165 0.48 -12.27 4.09
CA LYS A 165 -0.68 -13.03 3.60
C LYS A 165 -1.54 -12.21 2.62
N ILE A 166 -1.73 -10.92 2.88
CA ILE A 166 -2.46 -10.00 1.99
C ILE A 166 -1.71 -9.86 0.66
N GLU A 167 -0.39 -9.69 0.71
CA GLU A 167 0.46 -9.60 -0.47
C GLU A 167 0.32 -10.85 -1.36
N ALA A 168 0.40 -12.05 -0.76
CA ALA A 168 0.14 -13.30 -1.48
C ALA A 168 -1.27 -13.37 -2.08
N GLY A 169 -2.29 -12.85 -1.38
CA GLY A 169 -3.65 -12.75 -1.90
C GLY A 169 -3.77 -11.76 -3.07
N MET A 170 -3.08 -10.63 -2.99
CA MET A 170 -3.05 -9.62 -4.04
C MET A 170 -2.41 -10.18 -5.33
N LEU A 171 -1.29 -10.88 -5.21
CA LEU A 171 -0.66 -11.57 -6.34
C LEU A 171 -1.61 -12.58 -7.00
N ALA A 172 -2.35 -13.36 -6.21
CA ALA A 172 -3.34 -14.30 -6.75
C ALA A 172 -4.49 -13.59 -7.49
N ILE A 173 -4.95 -12.42 -7.00
CA ILE A 173 -5.95 -11.61 -7.70
C ILE A 173 -5.37 -11.07 -9.02
N TYR A 174 -4.12 -10.59 -9.01
CA TYR A 174 -3.44 -10.13 -10.22
C TYR A 174 -3.30 -11.23 -11.27
N GLU A 175 -2.84 -12.42 -10.88
CA GLU A 175 -2.75 -13.59 -11.76
C GLU A 175 -4.12 -13.94 -12.38
N ARG A 176 -5.18 -13.91 -11.58
CA ARG A 176 -6.54 -14.17 -12.05
C ARG A 176 -7.00 -13.10 -13.04
N ALA A 177 -6.83 -11.82 -12.70
CA ALA A 177 -7.23 -10.69 -13.53
C ALA A 177 -6.53 -10.69 -14.89
N LEU A 178 -5.24 -11.03 -14.92
CA LEU A 178 -4.44 -11.15 -16.13
C LEU A 178 -4.86 -12.38 -16.96
N SER A 179 -5.03 -13.54 -16.33
CA SER A 179 -5.41 -14.78 -17.04
C SER A 179 -6.82 -14.74 -17.64
N THR A 180 -7.75 -13.99 -17.04
CA THR A 180 -9.10 -13.81 -17.58
C THR A 180 -9.25 -12.55 -18.45
N ASN A 181 -8.19 -11.75 -18.60
CA ASN A 181 -8.22 -10.47 -19.30
C ASN A 181 -9.30 -9.50 -18.75
N GLN A 182 -9.47 -9.48 -17.43
CA GLN A 182 -10.47 -8.69 -16.69
C GLN A 182 -9.82 -7.68 -15.73
N VAL A 183 -8.63 -7.17 -16.08
CA VAL A 183 -7.88 -6.21 -15.24
C VAL A 183 -8.75 -5.00 -14.85
N ASP A 184 -9.48 -4.42 -15.81
CA ASP A 184 -10.35 -3.26 -15.56
C ASP A 184 -11.48 -3.58 -14.57
N ALA A 185 -12.01 -4.81 -14.60
CA ALA A 185 -13.08 -5.22 -13.71
C ALA A 185 -12.62 -5.33 -12.23
N TYR A 186 -11.33 -5.59 -12.00
CA TYR A 186 -10.77 -5.76 -10.67
C TYR A 186 -9.89 -4.58 -10.21
N ALA A 187 -9.59 -3.62 -11.10
CA ALA A 187 -8.67 -2.50 -10.85
C ALA A 187 -8.98 -1.75 -9.56
N VAL A 188 -10.23 -1.33 -9.35
CA VAL A 188 -10.66 -0.60 -8.15
C VAL A 188 -10.43 -1.41 -6.86
N LYS A 189 -10.63 -2.72 -6.93
CA LYS A 189 -10.45 -3.61 -5.78
C LYS A 189 -8.98 -3.79 -5.45
N ILE A 190 -8.16 -3.99 -6.48
CA ILE A 190 -6.71 -4.11 -6.38
C ILE A 190 -6.13 -2.82 -5.80
N GLU A 191 -6.48 -1.65 -6.35
CA GLU A 191 -6.05 -0.34 -5.84
C GLU A 191 -6.38 -0.18 -4.35
N ARG A 192 -7.60 -0.54 -3.97
CA ARG A 192 -8.07 -0.44 -2.60
C ARG A 192 -7.29 -1.37 -1.67
N LEU A 193 -6.99 -2.59 -2.11
CA LEU A 193 -6.21 -3.56 -1.33
C LEU A 193 -4.75 -3.10 -1.20
N GLU A 194 -4.14 -2.58 -2.26
CA GLU A 194 -2.81 -1.99 -2.26
C GLU A 194 -2.71 -0.81 -1.29
N TYR A 195 -3.69 0.08 -1.33
CA TYR A 195 -3.76 1.22 -0.42
C TYR A 195 -3.76 0.75 1.04
N PHE A 196 -4.65 -0.16 1.42
CA PHE A 196 -4.71 -0.62 2.80
C PHE A 196 -3.52 -1.48 3.21
N HIS A 197 -2.94 -2.27 2.29
CA HIS A 197 -1.70 -2.99 2.52
C HIS A 197 -0.53 -2.02 2.80
N GLY A 198 -0.40 -0.95 2.01
CA GLY A 198 0.56 0.13 2.25
C GLY A 198 0.36 0.81 3.61
N MET A 199 -0.89 0.99 4.03
CA MET A 199 -1.22 1.55 5.35
C MET A 199 -0.84 0.60 6.51
N ILE A 200 -0.96 -0.73 6.33
CA ILE A 200 -0.45 -1.70 7.32
C ILE A 200 1.05 -1.52 7.51
N ASN A 201 1.81 -1.48 6.41
CA ASN A 201 3.26 -1.30 6.45
C ASN A 201 3.64 0.02 7.14
N LYS A 202 3.02 1.13 6.70
CA LYS A 202 3.25 2.45 7.29
C LYS A 202 3.01 2.48 8.80
N HIS A 203 1.85 2.00 9.26
CA HIS A 203 1.52 2.09 10.68
C HIS A 203 2.25 1.05 11.53
N ARG A 204 2.67 -0.09 10.95
CA ARG A 204 3.59 -1.00 11.62
C ARG A 204 4.91 -0.29 11.92
N ASP A 205 5.50 0.37 10.92
CA ASP A 205 6.76 1.09 11.09
C ASP A 205 6.63 2.24 12.12
N LEU A 206 5.51 2.96 12.13
CA LEU A 206 5.25 4.03 13.11
C LEU A 206 5.08 3.49 14.54
N VAL A 207 4.42 2.34 14.71
CA VAL A 207 4.27 1.70 16.02
C VAL A 207 5.56 1.05 16.50
N GLU A 208 6.40 0.55 15.60
CA GLU A 208 7.66 -0.12 15.93
C GLU A 208 8.74 0.86 16.42
N ARG A 209 8.82 2.06 15.85
CA ARG A 209 9.87 3.05 16.16
C ARG A 209 10.02 3.33 17.67
N PRO A 210 8.96 3.62 18.45
CA PRO A 210 9.11 3.93 19.88
C PRO A 210 9.34 2.71 20.77
N VAL A 211 9.18 1.50 20.23
CA VAL A 211 9.43 0.25 20.96
C VAL A 211 10.92 -0.12 20.92
N LEU A 212 11.61 0.28 19.85
CA LEU A 212 13.03 0.00 19.63
C LEU A 212 13.97 1.12 20.12
N SER A 213 13.44 2.30 20.45
CA SER A 213 14.15 3.40 21.13
C SER A 213 14.26 3.16 22.64
#